data_AF-A0A7C5WPE1-F1
#
_entry.id   AF-A0A7C5WPE1-F1
#
_cell.length_a   1.000
_cell.length_b   1.000
_cell.length_c   1.000
_cell.angle_alpha   90.00
_cell.angle_beta   90.00
_cell.angle_gamma   90.00
#
_symmetry.space_group_name_H-M   'P 1'
#
loop_
_entity.id
_entity.type
_entity.pdbx_description
1 polymer ?
#
loop_
_entity_poly.entity_id
_entity_poly.type
_entity_poly.pdbx_seq_one_letter_code
_entity_poly.pdbx_strand_id
1 'polypeptide(L)' 'MIVKSIKDIIGTPREVIAKDGQWISRRMLLKSENMGFSFHETIIKAGTKTHIHYQNHLEA' A
#
# COMPACT_ATOMS: atom_id res chain seq x y z
N MET A 1 9.43 -12.89 13.91
CA MET A 1 9.16 -11.47 14.21
C MET A 1 9.60 -10.64 13.00
N ILE A 2 8.75 -9.75 12.48
CA ILE A 2 9.05 -8.92 11.30
C ILE A 2 9.21 -7.47 11.75
N VAL A 3 10.34 -6.85 11.42
CA VAL A 3 10.60 -5.42 11.63
C VAL A 3 10.99 -4.82 10.28
N LYS A 4 10.32 -3.74 9.88
CA LYS A 4 10.56 -3.04 8.62
C LYS A 4 10.50 -1.53 8.84
N SER A 5 11.35 -0.79 8.14
CA SER A 5 11.28 0.67 8.07
C SER A 5 10.67 1.09 6.74
N ILE A 6 9.87 2.16 6.76
CA ILE A 6 9.36 2.81 5.55
C ILE A 6 10.51 3.28 4.65
N LYS A 7 11.62 3.72 5.25
CA LYS A 7 12.79 4.20 4.51
C LYS A 7 13.38 3.14 3.59
N ASP A 8 13.28 1.87 3.97
CA ASP A 8 13.79 0.74 3.19
C ASP A 8 12.84 0.32 2.06
N ILE A 9 11.60 0.84 2.04
CA ILE A 9 10.57 0.53 1.05
C ILE A 9 10.53 1.61 -0.05
N ILE A 10 10.82 2.86 0.28
CA ILE A 10 10.85 3.97 -0.67
C ILE A 10 11.84 3.65 -1.81
N GLY A 11 11.41 3.86 -3.05
CA GLY A 11 12.22 3.58 -4.26
C GLY A 11 12.34 2.10 -4.64
N THR A 12 11.73 1.18 -3.87
CA THR A 12 11.71 -0.25 -4.20
C THR A 12 10.43 -0.65 -4.94
N PRO A 13 10.33 -1.86 -5.50
CA PRO A 13 9.08 -2.36 -6.08
C PRO A 13 7.89 -2.44 -5.10
N ARG A 14 8.15 -2.30 -3.78
CA ARG A 14 7.11 -2.24 -2.75
C ARG A 14 6.51 -0.85 -2.57
N GLU A 15 7.07 0.19 -3.20
CA GLU A 15 6.46 1.51 -3.32
C GLU A 15 5.72 1.59 -4.67
N VAL A 16 4.40 1.47 -4.61
CA VAL A 16 3.56 1.49 -5.81
C VAL A 16 2.88 2.84 -5.95
N ILE A 17 3.13 3.49 -7.08
CA ILE A 17 2.50 4.75 -7.45
C ILE A 17 1.32 4.44 -8.37
N ALA A 18 0.16 5.03 -8.09
CA ALA A 18 -1.01 4.94 -8.97
C ALA A 18 -0.63 5.40 -10.39
N LYS A 19 -1.22 4.79 -11.43
CA LYS A 19 -0.97 5.22 -12.82
C LYS A 19 -1.26 6.72 -13.02
N ASP A 20 -2.35 7.20 -12.44
CA ASP A 20 -2.77 8.60 -12.50
C ASP A 20 -2.07 9.47 -11.44
N GLY A 21 -1.09 8.92 -10.73
CA GLY A 21 -0.30 9.59 -9.72
C GLY A 21 -1.06 10.03 -8.48
N GLN A 22 -2.33 9.64 -8.31
CA GLN A 22 -3.21 10.14 -7.25
C GLN A 22 -2.83 9.67 -5.84
N TRP A 23 -2.23 8.48 -5.74
CA TRP A 23 -1.80 7.92 -4.47
C TRP A 23 -0.49 7.16 -4.60
N ILE A 24 0.18 6.98 -3.46
CA ILE A 24 1.41 6.21 -3.30
C ILE A 24 1.15 5.18 -2.20
N SER A 25 1.30 3.90 -2.48
CA SER A 25 1.11 2.80 -1.54
C SER A 25 2.44 2.09 -1.26
N ARG A 26 2.90 2.18 -0.01
CA ARG A 26 4.09 1.51 0.50
C ARG A 26 3.68 0.23 1.20
N ARG A 27 4.04 -0.91 0.62
CA ARG A 27 3.53 -2.24 1.01
C ARG A 27 4.41 -2.86 2.10
N MET A 28 3.95 -2.77 3.34
CA MET A 28 4.67 -3.23 4.53
C MET A 28 4.57 -4.76 4.73
N LEU A 29 3.38 -5.32 4.55
CA LEU A 29 3.11 -6.76 4.61
C LEU A 29 2.40 -7.21 3.34
N LEU A 30 2.91 -8.27 2.71
CA LEU A 30 2.33 -8.89 1.53
C LEU A 30 1.94 -10.33 1.85
N LYS A 31 1.27 -10.97 0.88
CA LYS A 31 0.91 -12.40 0.96
C LYS A 31 2.13 -13.30 1.25
N SER A 32 3.32 -12.93 0.75
CA SER A 32 4.57 -13.67 1.00
C SER A 32 4.94 -13.78 2.48
N GLU A 33 4.56 -12.81 3.30
CA GLU A 33 4.78 -12.83 4.75
C GLU A 33 3.73 -13.67 5.50
N ASN A 34 2.67 -14.14 4.82
CA ASN A 34 1.70 -15.11 5.32
C ASN A 34 1.00 -14.76 6.66
N MET A 35 0.71 -13.48 6.87
CA MET A 35 0.08 -12.99 8.12
C MET A 35 -1.45 -13.06 8.11
N GLY A 36 -2.08 -13.52 7.02
CA GLY A 36 -3.54 -13.56 6.85
C GLY A 36 -4.17 -12.24 6.39
N PHE A 37 -3.41 -11.15 6.36
CA PHE A 37 -3.80 -9.84 5.82
C PHE A 37 -2.59 -9.13 5.20
N SER A 38 -2.83 -8.06 4.45
CA SER A 38 -1.79 -7.14 3.97
C SER A 38 -1.87 -5.82 4.73
N PHE A 39 -0.72 -5.14 4.85
CA PHE A 39 -0.64 -3.85 5.55
C PHE A 39 0.17 -2.85 4.74
N HIS A 40 -0.37 -1.64 4.59
CA HIS A 40 0.10 -0.64 3.64
C HIS A 40 0.03 0.75 4.29
N GLU A 41 1.09 1.54 4.13
CA GLU A 41 1.01 3.00 4.29
C GLU A 41 0.63 3.59 2.92
N THR A 42 -0.56 4.19 2.81
CA THR A 42 -1.01 4.79 1.55
C THR A 42 -1.22 6.29 1.72
N ILE A 43 -0.51 7.08 0.91
CA ILE A 43 -0.61 8.53 0.85
C ILE A 43 -1.55 8.89 -0.30
N ILE A 44 -2.72 9.44 0.01
CA ILE A 44 -3.63 10.02 -0.98
C ILE A 44 -3.24 11.48 -1.18
N LYS A 45 -2.90 11.87 -2.41
CA LYS A 45 -2.48 13.26 -2.68
C LYS A 45 -3.65 14.21 -2.53
N ALA A 46 -3.37 15.39 -1.98
CA ALA A 46 -4.37 16.43 -1.75
C ALA A 46 -5.09 16.81 -3.07
N GLY A 47 -6.41 17.02 -2.98
CA GLY A 47 -7.24 17.44 -4.12
C GLY A 47 -7.54 16.35 -5.15
N THR A 48 -7.06 15.12 -4.96
CA THR A 48 -7.35 14.00 -5.86
C THR A 48 -8.70 13.34 -5.55
N LYS A 49 -9.26 12.66 -6.54
CA LYS A 49 -10.48 11.85 -6.39
C LYS A 49 -10.23 10.49 -7.00
N THR A 50 -10.31 9.45 -6.18
CA THR A 50 -10.17 8.05 -6.59
C THR A 50 -11.47 7.33 -6.27
N HIS A 51 -12.10 6.72 -7.27
CA HIS A 51 -13.19 5.78 -7.03
C HIS A 51 -12.60 4.43 -6.61
N ILE A 52 -13.08 3.87 -5.48
CA ILE A 52 -12.56 2.63 -4.90
C ILE A 52 -13.73 1.69 -4.63
N HIS A 53 -13.60 0.44 -5.07
CA HIS A 53 -14.55 -0.64 -4.77
C HIS A 53 -13.78 -1.95 -4.61
N TYR A 54 -13.71 -2.46 -3.38
CA TYR A 54 -13.09 -3.75 -3.08
C TYR A 54 -14.14 -4.85 -3.08
N GLN A 55 -14.34 -5.52 -4.22
CA GLN A 55 -15.35 -6.59 -4.35
C GLN A 55 -15.02 -7.83 -3.49
N ASN A 56 -13.73 -8.10 -3.27
CA ASN A 56 -13.25 -9.37 -2.70
C ASN A 56 -12.50 -9.19 -1.37
N HIS A 57 -12.41 -7.96 -0.86
CA HIS A 57 -11.64 -7.63 0.33
C HIS A 57 -12.41 -6.63 1.19
N LEU A 58 -12.29 -6.77 2.50
CA LEU A 58 -12.79 -5.80 3.47
C LEU A 58 -11.60 -4.99 4.00
N GLU A 59 -11.81 -3.71 4.27
CA GLU A 59 -10.84 -2.89 4.98
C GLU A 59 -10.93 -3.18 6.48
N ALA A 60 -9.78 -3.19 7.15
CA ALA A 60 -9.63 -3.46 8.58
C ALA A 60 -9.15 -2.20 9.31
#